data_AF-A0A511J431-F1
#
_entry.id   AF-A0A511J431-F1
#
_cell.length_a   1.000
_cell.length_b   1.000
_cell.length_c   1.000
_cell.angle_alpha   90.00
_cell.angle_beta   90.00
_cell.angle_gamma   90.00
#
_symmetry.space_group_name_H-M   'P 1'
#
loop_
_entity.id
_entity.type
_entity.pdbx_description
1 polymer ?
#
loop_
_entity_poly.entity_id
_entity_poly.type
_entity_poly.pdbx_seq_one_letter_code
_entity_poly.pdbx_strand_id
1 'polypeptide(L)' 'MELEVLLEKNEQLKLRVLRYIQTKSEFIPLNDVLLTIGISELKLKKLIKELNSDLQQVNHQFYIFFSKTIFGRILIIS' A
#
# COMPACT_ATOMS: atom_id res chain seq x y z
N MET A 1 16.32 -14.81 3.80
CA MET A 1 16.23 -13.81 2.73
C MET A 1 15.77 -14.51 1.45
N GLU A 2 14.69 -15.30 1.51
CA GLU A 2 14.34 -16.25 0.42
C GLU A 2 12.85 -16.28 0.06
N LEU A 3 11.97 -15.63 0.83
CA LEU A 3 10.52 -15.64 0.57
C LEU A 3 10.09 -14.71 -0.58
N GLU A 4 10.93 -13.76 -0.99
CA GLU A 4 10.60 -12.80 -2.05
C GLU A 4 10.68 -13.41 -3.45
N VAL A 5 11.42 -14.51 -3.63
CA VAL A 5 11.73 -15.07 -4.96
C VAL A 5 10.57 -15.90 -5.54
N LEU A 6 9.62 -16.35 -4.71
CA LEU A 6 8.52 -17.24 -5.12
C LEU A 6 7.15 -16.56 -5.28
N LEU A 7 7.05 -15.26 -5.00
CA LEU A 7 5.79 -14.54 -5.11
C LEU A 7 5.54 -14.05 -6.54
N GLU A 8 4.30 -14.19 -7.00
CA GLU A 8 3.86 -13.56 -8.24
C GLU A 8 4.17 -12.05 -8.19
N LYS A 9 4.50 -11.46 -9.34
CA LYS A 9 4.89 -10.04 -9.44
C LYS A 9 3.91 -9.08 -8.75
N ASN A 10 2.61 -9.42 -8.68
CA ASN A 10 1.61 -8.61 -7.99
C ASN A 10 1.73 -8.70 -6.46
N GLU A 11 1.97 -9.90 -5.92
CA GLU A 11 2.17 -10.13 -4.49
C GLU A 11 3.46 -9.51 -3.97
N GLN A 12 4.54 -9.55 -4.76
CA GLN A 12 5.76 -8.79 -4.46
C GLN A 12 5.47 -7.28 -4.34
N LEU A 13 4.60 -6.78 -5.20
CA LEU A 13 4.26 -5.36 -5.24
C LEU A 13 3.36 -4.95 -4.06
N LYS A 14 2.40 -5.80 -3.69
CA LYS A 14 1.63 -5.70 -2.44
C LYS A 14 2.53 -5.62 -1.21
N LEU A 15 3.49 -6.54 -1.09
CA LEU A 15 4.45 -6.52 0.02
C LEU A 15 5.31 -5.26 0.04
N ARG A 16 5.78 -4.80 -1.11
CA ARG A 16 6.59 -3.58 -1.20
C ARG A 16 5.82 -2.34 -0.75
N VAL A 17 4.55 -2.25 -1.14
CA VAL A 17 3.64 -1.18 -0.71
C VAL A 17 3.39 -1.27 0.80
N LEU A 18 3.06 -2.45 1.32
CA LEU A 18 2.84 -2.64 2.76
C LEU A 18 4.06 -2.27 3.60
N ARG A 19 5.26 -2.74 3.22
CA ARG A 19 6.50 -2.40 3.93
C ARG A 19 6.78 -0.91 3.91
N TYR A 20 6.61 -0.26 2.75
CA TYR A 20 6.78 1.18 2.66
C TYR A 20 5.83 1.92 3.61
N ILE A 21 4.56 1.53 3.59
CA ILE A 21 3.51 2.10 4.45
C ILE A 21 3.81 1.87 5.94
N GLN A 22 4.23 0.67 6.33
CA GLN A 22 4.59 0.34 7.73
C GLN A 22 5.79 1.14 8.25
N THR A 23 6.74 1.52 7.38
CA THR A 23 7.91 2.32 7.77
C THR A 23 7.63 3.81 7.89
N LYS A 24 6.42 4.27 7.57
CA LYS A 24 6.04 5.69 7.54
C LYS A 24 4.94 5.96 8.56
N SER A 25 4.87 7.21 9.02
CA SER A 25 3.80 7.72 9.88
C SER A 25 2.43 7.64 9.20
N GLU A 26 1.35 7.80 9.98
CA GLU A 26 -0.06 7.68 9.56
C GLU A 26 -0.43 8.43 8.27
N PHE A 27 0.27 9.52 7.95
CA PHE A 27 0.07 10.29 6.72
C PHE A 27 1.27 10.18 5.79
N ILE A 28 1.03 9.66 4.59
CA ILE A 28 2.04 9.53 3.54
C ILE A 28 1.61 10.33 2.31
N PRO A 29 2.45 11.23 1.78
CA PRO A 29 2.18 11.88 0.50
C PRO A 29 2.02 10.84 -0.61
N LEU A 30 0.98 10.97 -1.43
CA LEU A 30 0.73 10.03 -2.53
C LEU A 30 1.91 9.96 -3.50
N ASN A 31 2.48 11.12 -3.83
CA ASN A 31 3.62 11.22 -4.75
C ASN A 31 4.84 10.42 -4.27
N ASP A 32 5.13 10.42 -2.97
CA ASP A 32 6.26 9.68 -2.42
C ASP A 32 6.10 8.18 -2.63
N VAL A 33 4.87 7.68 -2.49
CA VAL A 33 4.55 6.26 -2.71
C VAL A 33 4.68 5.91 -4.19
N LEU A 34 4.17 6.78 -5.08
CA LEU A 34 4.26 6.56 -6.53
C LEU A 34 5.72 6.55 -7.01
N LEU A 35 6.55 7.48 -6.52
CA LEU A 35 7.97 7.55 -6.83
C LEU A 35 8.76 6.36 -6.28
N THR A 36 8.47 5.95 -5.04
CA THR A 36 9.20 4.85 -4.39
C THR A 36 8.83 3.49 -4.98
N ILE A 37 7.56 3.27 -5.30
CA ILE A 37 7.05 1.99 -5.80
C ILE A 37 7.16 1.92 -7.34
N GLY A 38 7.17 3.06 -8.04
CA GLY A 38 7.33 3.12 -9.49
C GLY A 38 6.09 2.68 -10.26
N ILE A 39 4.89 2.98 -9.76
CA ILE A 39 3.61 2.60 -10.40
C ILE A 39 2.67 3.80 -10.57
N SER A 40 1.69 3.69 -11.46
CA SER A 40 0.66 4.70 -11.63
C SER A 40 -0.30 4.75 -10.44
N GLU A 41 -0.89 5.92 -10.20
CA GLU A 41 -1.90 6.12 -9.15
C GLU A 41 -3.08 5.15 -9.28
N LEU A 42 -3.54 4.91 -10.51
CA LEU A 42 -4.63 3.97 -10.77
C LEU A 42 -4.26 2.54 -10.34
N LYS A 43 -3.02 2.12 -10.59
CA LYS A 43 -2.53 0.78 -10.20
C LYS A 43 -2.37 0.69 -8.68
N LEU A 44 -1.84 1.73 -8.04
CA LEU A 44 -1.72 1.81 -6.58
C LEU A 44 -3.10 1.73 -5.90
N LYS A 45 -4.11 2.42 -6.45
CA LYS A 45 -5.49 2.36 -5.94
C LYS A 45 -6.10 0.96 -5.99
N LYS A 46 -5.92 0.25 -7.10
CA LYS A 46 -6.39 -1.14 -7.22
C LYS A 46 -5.70 -2.04 -6.21
N LEU A 47 -4.39 -1.91 -6.09
CA LEU A 47 -3.56 -2.71 -5.22
C LEU A 47 -3.86 -2.47 -3.73
N ILE A 48 -4.13 -1.23 -3.32
CA ILE A 48 -4.60 -0.93 -1.97
C ILE A 48 -5.99 -1.52 -1.69
N LYS A 49 -6.89 -1.53 -2.69
CA LYS A 49 -8.21 -2.17 -2.55
C LYS A 49 -8.08 -3.68 -2.34
N GLU A 50 -7.21 -4.33 -3.10
CA GLU A 50 -6.88 -5.75 -2.91
C GLU A 50 -6.27 -6.00 -1.54
N LEU A 51 -5.26 -5.20 -1.15
CA LEU A 51 -4.64 -5.29 0.18
C LEU A 51 -5.64 -5.15 1.32
N ASN A 52 -6.54 -4.17 1.27
CA ASN A 52 -7.57 -4.00 2.30
C ASN A 52 -8.52 -5.21 2.35
N SER A 53 -8.86 -5.79 1.20
CA SER A 53 -9.67 -7.03 1.15
C SER A 53 -8.92 -8.20 1.80
N ASP A 54 -7.64 -8.37 1.48
CA ASP A 54 -6.80 -9.42 2.03
C ASP A 54 -6.63 -9.24 3.56
N LEU A 55 -6.39 -8.01 4.02
CA LEU A 55 -6.26 -7.68 5.45
C LEU A 55 -7.56 -7.89 6.23
N GLN A 56 -8.73 -7.59 5.64
CA GLN A 56 -10.03 -7.84 6.25
C GLN A 56 -10.26 -9.34 6.50
N GLN A 57 -9.81 -10.22 5.59
CA GLN A 57 -9.93 -11.66 5.75
C GLN A 57 -9.02 -12.21 6.86
N VAL A 58 -7.92 -11.50 7.17
CA VAL A 58 -6.92 -11.90 8.18
C VAL A 58 -7.19 -11.27 9.56
N ASN A 59 -8.38 -10.66 9.76
CA ASN A 59 -8.85 -10.16 11.07
C ASN A 59 -8.03 -8.99 11.69
N HIS A 60 -7.33 -8.18 10.89
CA HIS A 60 -6.54 -7.05 11.39
C HIS A 60 -7.27 -5.70 11.36
N GLN A 61 -7.03 -4.87 12.38
CA GLN A 61 -7.56 -3.50 12.58
C GLN A 61 -6.99 -2.45 11.60
N PHE A 62 -6.24 -2.88 10.59
CA PHE A 62 -5.42 -2.01 9.75
C PHE A 62 -6.10 -1.72 8.41
N TYR A 63 -6.32 -0.44 8.11
CA TYR A 63 -6.94 0.02 6.87
C TYR A 63 -6.12 1.13 6.21
N ILE A 64 -5.96 1.02 4.89
CA ILE A 64 -5.27 2.01 4.07
C ILE A 64 -6.31 2.80 3.26
N PHE A 65 -6.39 4.11 3.49
CA PHE A 65 -7.33 5.01 2.82
C PHE A 65 -6.63 6.07 1.97
N PHE A 66 -7.27 6.48 0.87
CA PHE A 66 -6.86 7.66 0.12
C PHE A 66 -7.68 8.87 0.57
N SER A 67 -7.00 9.90 1.05
CA SER A 67 -7.58 11.22 1.24
C SER A 67 -7.34 12.08 0.01
N LYS A 68 -8.43 12.49 -0.65
CA LYS A 68 -8.42 13.53 -1.69
C LYS A 68 -8.28 14.90 -1.02
N THR A 69 -7.09 15.21 -0.56
CA THR A 69 -6.67 16.60 -0.35
C THR A 69 -5.99 17.12 -1.62
N ILE A 70 -5.74 18.43 -1.71
CA ILE A 70 -5.11 19.12 -2.86
C ILE A 70 -3.82 18.43 -3.36
N PHE A 71 -3.14 17.67 -2.48
CA PHE A 71 -1.89 16.96 -2.79
C PHE A 71 -2.00 15.42 -2.83
N GLY A 72 -3.17 14.85 -2.51
CA GLY A 72 -3.35 13.40 -2.35
C GLY A 72 -2.53 12.82 -1.20
N ARG A 73 -3.19 12.16 -0.24
CA ARG A 73 -2.51 11.51 0.88
C ARG A 73 -3.02 10.10 1.08
N ILE A 74 -2.14 9.22 1.53
CA ILE A 74 -2.50 7.92 2.08
C ILE A 74 -2.59 8.08 3.59
N LEU A 75 -3.74 7.73 4.15
CA LEU A 75 -3.98 7.65 5.58
C LEU A 75 -3.98 6.18 5.98
N ILE A 76 -3.24 5.87 7.03
CA ILE A 76 -3.23 4.56 7.67
C ILE A 76 -4.01 4.67 8.97
N ILE A 77 -4.98 3.79 9.17
CA ILE A 77 -5.73 3.67 10.42
C ILE A 77 -5.47 2.26 10.96
N SER A 78 -4.97 2.17 12.19
CA SER A 78 -4.59 0.94 12.87
C SER A 78 -5.41 0.67 14.11
#